data_AF-A0A2S6R331-F1
#
_entry.id   AF-A0A2S6R331-F1
#
_cell.length_a   1.000
_cell.length_b   1.000
_cell.length_c   1.000
_cell.angle_alpha   90.00
_cell.angle_beta   90.00
_cell.angle_gamma   90.00
#
_symmetry.space_group_name_H-M   'P 1'
#
loop_
_entity.id
_entity.type
_entity.pdbx_description
1 polymer ?
#
loop_
_entity_poly.entity_id
_entity_poly.type
_entity_poly.pdbx_seq_one_letter_code
_entity_poly.pdbx_strand_id
1 'polypeptide(L)'
;MHLLHATCVALAGQGVLLRGPSGAGKSDLALRLIDGGAVLVADDQVLCQPEEGDLFASPPPAISGLIEIRGIGLMRLDCLPRAPLLLVADLVPPDQVERLPRPARRAHPATRIDPP
;
A
#
# COMPACT_ATOMS: atom_id res chain seq x y z
N MET A 1 13.68 7.01 -4.47
CA MET A 1 12.22 7.22 -4.56
C MET A 1 11.68 6.36 -5.69
N HIS A 2 10.68 5.52 -5.44
CA HIS A 2 10.11 4.59 -6.41
C HIS A 2 8.60 4.79 -6.47
N LEU A 3 8.04 4.93 -7.66
CA LEU A 3 6.61 4.97 -7.88
C LEU A 3 6.10 3.54 -8.17
N LEU A 4 5.16 3.05 -7.38
CA LEU A 4 4.58 1.72 -7.52
C LEU A 4 3.09 1.82 -7.85
N HIS A 5 2.60 0.99 -8.77
CA HIS A 5 1.16 0.82 -8.97
C HIS A 5 0.59 -0.10 -7.88
N ALA A 6 0.03 0.50 -6.85
CA ALA A 6 -0.37 -0.14 -5.62
C ALA A 6 -1.37 0.75 -4.86
N THR A 7 -1.94 0.23 -3.77
CA THR A 7 -2.74 1.02 -2.83
C THR A 7 -2.09 0.88 -1.45
N CYS A 8 -2.03 1.97 -0.68
CA CYS A 8 -1.47 1.97 0.66
C CYS A 8 -2.47 2.55 1.65
N VAL A 9 -2.68 1.83 2.75
CA VAL A 9 -3.44 2.30 3.93
C VAL A 9 -2.56 2.20 5.17
N ALA A 10 -2.87 2.97 6.20
CA ALA A 10 -2.21 2.90 7.49
C ALA A 10 -3.15 2.34 8.55
N LEU A 11 -2.72 1.32 9.27
CA LEU A 11 -3.40 0.77 10.44
C LEU A 11 -2.56 1.08 11.67
N ALA A 12 -3.13 1.77 12.66
CA ALA A 12 -2.38 2.25 13.83
C ALA A 12 -1.08 3.02 13.46
N GLY A 13 -1.13 3.80 12.37
CA GLY A 13 0.01 4.57 11.86
C GLY A 13 1.05 3.77 11.08
N GLN A 14 0.87 2.45 10.91
CA GLN A 14 1.77 1.58 10.16
C GLN A 14 1.20 1.27 8.77
N GLY A 15 1.99 1.50 7.73
CA GLY A 15 1.62 1.32 6.34
C GLY A 15 1.51 -0.15 5.93
N VAL A 16 0.45 -0.45 5.19
CA VAL A 16 0.18 -1.72 4.52
C VAL A 16 0.03 -1.44 3.03
N LEU A 17 0.99 -1.91 2.24
CA LEU A 17 0.98 -1.78 0.78
C LEU A 17 0.28 -3.00 0.16
N LEU A 18 -0.85 -2.75 -0.48
CA LEU A 18 -1.60 -3.71 -1.26
C LEU A 18 -1.10 -3.71 -2.70
N ARG A 19 -0.60 -4.84 -3.16
CA ARG A 19 -0.13 -5.05 -4.54
C ARG A 19 -0.96 -6.13 -5.21
N GLY A 20 -0.88 -6.17 -6.53
CA GLY A 20 -1.61 -7.13 -7.34
C GLY A 20 -1.94 -6.53 -8.71
N PRO A 21 -2.36 -7.37 -9.66
CA PRO A 21 -2.71 -6.92 -11.01
C PRO A 21 -3.84 -5.87 -10.98
N SER A 22 -4.00 -5.15 -12.10
CA SER A 22 -5.17 -4.29 -12.26
C SER A 22 -6.46 -5.11 -12.13
N GLY A 23 -7.46 -4.58 -11.43
CA GLY A 23 -8.70 -5.29 -11.14
C GLY A 23 -8.63 -6.34 -10.02
N ALA A 24 -7.49 -6.54 -9.36
CA ALA A 24 -7.37 -7.49 -8.23
C ALA A 24 -8.16 -7.10 -6.97
N GLY A 25 -8.78 -5.92 -6.93
CA GLY A 25 -9.55 -5.44 -5.78
C GLY A 25 -8.75 -4.67 -4.72
N LYS A 26 -7.57 -4.13 -5.07
CA LYS A 26 -6.72 -3.34 -4.14
C LYS A 26 -7.48 -2.18 -3.48
N SER A 27 -8.12 -1.33 -4.27
CA SER A 27 -8.87 -0.17 -3.79
C SER A 27 -10.14 -0.57 -3.02
N ASP A 28 -10.83 -1.65 -3.46
CA ASP A 28 -11.98 -2.19 -2.72
C ASP A 28 -11.58 -2.71 -1.33
N LEU A 29 -10.48 -3.47 -1.24
CA LEU A 29 -9.94 -3.92 0.03
C LEU A 29 -9.48 -2.74 0.90
N ALA A 30 -8.85 -1.73 0.31
CA ALA A 30 -8.46 -0.52 1.03
C ALA A 30 -9.67 0.20 1.65
N LEU A 31 -10.78 0.34 0.92
CA LEU A 31 -12.02 0.92 1.44
C LEU A 31 -12.57 0.13 2.64
N ARG A 32 -12.57 -1.20 2.57
CA ARG A 32 -13.01 -2.06 3.69
C ARG A 32 -12.08 -1.95 4.90
N LEU A 33 -10.77 -1.81 4.68
CA LEU A 33 -9.82 -1.56 5.76
C LEU A 33 -10.04 -0.19 6.39
N ILE A 34 -10.36 0.83 5.59
CA ILE A 34 -10.69 2.18 6.07
C ILE A 34 -11.99 2.17 6.89
N ASP A 35 -13.02 1.47 6.42
CA ASP A 35 -14.25 1.23 7.20
C ASP A 35 -13.96 0.51 8.53
N GLY A 36 -12.95 -0.37 8.54
CA GLY A 36 -12.40 -1.01 9.74
C GLY A 36 -11.45 -0.14 10.60
N GLY A 37 -11.28 1.14 10.27
CA GLY A 37 -10.47 2.10 11.04
C GLY A 37 -9.05 2.34 10.53
N ALA A 38 -8.68 1.81 9.37
CA ALA A 38 -7.46 2.25 8.68
C ALA A 38 -7.63 3.65 8.08
N VAL A 39 -6.53 4.29 7.70
CA VAL A 39 -6.54 5.61 7.03
C VAL A 39 -5.87 5.47 5.68
N LEU A 40 -6.42 6.12 4.64
CA LEU A 40 -5.78 6.15 3.33
C LEU A 40 -4.39 6.79 3.42
N VAL A 41 -3.40 6.22 2.72
CA VAL A 41 -2.13 6.90 2.46
C VAL A 41 -2.08 7.28 0.99
N ALA A 42 -2.36 6.34 0.09
CA ALA A 42 -2.35 6.55 -1.35
C ALA A 42 -3.17 5.46 -2.07
N ASP A 43 -3.81 5.79 -3.19
CA ASP A 43 -4.44 4.82 -4.09
C ASP A 43 -3.91 4.98 -5.53
N ASP A 44 -4.00 3.90 -6.31
CA ASP A 44 -3.46 3.73 -7.68
C ASP A 44 -1.94 3.82 -7.81
N GLN A 45 -1.33 4.87 -7.27
CA GLN A 45 0.12 5.08 -7.28
C GLN A 45 0.64 5.46 -5.90
N VAL A 46 1.69 4.77 -5.46
CA VAL A 46 2.33 4.99 -4.16
C VAL A 46 3.79 5.33 -4.37
N LEU A 47 4.23 6.43 -3.77
CA LEU A 47 5.64 6.81 -3.69
C LEU A 47 6.27 6.11 -2.49
N CYS A 48 7.27 5.28 -2.76
CA CYS A 48 8.06 4.59 -1.75
C CYS A 48 9.48 5.16 -1.69
N GLN A 49 9.90 5.64 -0.53
CA GLN A 49 11.22 6.25 -0.33
C GLN A 49 11.90 5.70 0.93
N PRO A 50 13.16 5.22 0.83
CA PRO A 50 13.93 4.87 2.02
C PRO A 50 14.35 6.11 2.81
N GLU A 51 14.29 6.02 4.12
CA GLU A 51 14.72 7.05 5.06
C GLU A 51 15.20 6.34 6.33
N GLU A 52 16.45 6.56 6.74
CA GLU A 52 17.04 6.04 7.99
C GLU A 52 16.90 4.51 8.24
N GLY A 53 16.82 3.71 7.17
CA GLY A 53 16.67 2.25 7.25
C GLY A 53 15.24 1.74 7.21
N ASP A 54 14.27 2.65 7.25
CA ASP A 54 12.86 2.36 7.01
C ASP A 54 12.46 2.71 5.57
N LEU A 55 11.29 2.21 5.16
CA LEU A 55 10.65 2.58 3.90
C LEU A 55 9.40 3.38 4.21
N PHE A 56 9.26 4.57 3.65
CA PHE A 56 8.04 5.37 3.79
C PHE A 56 7.21 5.32 2.52
N ALA A 57 5.90 5.25 2.69
CA ALA A 57 4.90 5.36 1.64
C ALA A 57 4.20 6.72 1.73
N SER A 58 3.99 7.37 0.58
CA SER A 58 3.24 8.62 0.45
C SER A 58 2.49 8.68 -0.89
N PRO A 59 1.45 9.52 -1.02
CA PRO A 59 0.79 9.73 -2.31
C PRO A 59 1.61 10.69 -3.19
N PRO A 60 1.59 10.53 -4.52
CA PRO A 60 1.93 11.61 -5.42
C PRO A 60 1.04 12.84 -5.13
N PRO A 61 1.58 14.07 -5.09
CA PRO A 61 0.81 15.26 -4.70
C PRO A 61 -0.48 15.46 -5.51
N ALA A 62 -0.45 15.12 -6.80
CA ALA A 62 -1.57 15.30 -7.72
C ALA A 62 -2.80 14.43 -7.39
N ILE A 63 -2.60 13.28 -6.74
CA ILE A 63 -3.67 12.31 -6.43
C ILE A 63 -3.84 12.09 -4.91
N SER A 64 -3.27 12.96 -4.10
CA SER A 64 -3.38 12.87 -2.64
C SER A 64 -4.84 12.92 -2.18
N GLY A 65 -5.20 11.97 -1.32
CA GLY A 65 -6.54 11.79 -0.79
C GLY A 65 -7.59 11.35 -1.82
N LEU A 66 -7.20 10.98 -3.04
CA LEU A 66 -8.12 10.48 -4.05
C LEU A 66 -8.14 8.95 -4.06
N ILE A 67 -9.33 8.39 -4.28
CA ILE A 67 -9.56 6.95 -4.50
C ILE A 67 -10.63 6.79 -5.59
N GLU A 68 -10.43 5.85 -6.51
CA GLU A 68 -11.45 5.51 -7.52
C GLU A 68 -12.36 4.41 -7.00
N ILE A 69 -13.67 4.69 -6.91
CA ILE A 69 -14.68 3.69 -6.57
C ILE A 69 -15.47 3.32 -7.82
N ARG A 70 -15.37 2.06 -8.24
CA ARG A 70 -16.07 1.58 -9.44
C ARG A 70 -17.59 1.76 -9.32
N GLY A 71 -18.19 2.36 -10.35
CA GLY A 71 -19.62 2.68 -10.39
C GLY A 71 -20.02 3.98 -9.71
N ILE A 72 -19.10 4.63 -8.97
CA ILE A 72 -19.33 5.94 -8.33
C ILE A 72 -18.41 7.01 -8.95
N GLY A 73 -17.15 6.67 -9.22
CA GLY A 73 -16.13 7.58 -9.74
C GLY A 73 -15.07 7.93 -8.69
N LEU A 74 -14.33 9.01 -8.95
CA LEU A 74 -13.30 9.49 -8.03
C LEU A 74 -13.93 10.12 -6.79
N MET A 75 -13.43 9.74 -5.63
CA MET A 75 -13.83 10.28 -4.33
C MET A 75 -12.62 10.83 -3.57
N ARG A 76 -12.90 11.78 -2.68
CA ARG A 76 -11.89 12.33 -1.77
C ARG A 76 -12.12 11.81 -0.36
N LEU A 77 -11.05 11.33 0.26
CA LEU A 77 -11.01 10.87 1.64
C LEU A 77 -9.92 11.61 2.42
N ASP A 78 -10.03 11.60 3.74
CA ASP A 78 -8.92 11.96 4.62
C ASP A 78 -7.77 10.97 4.40
N CYS A 79 -6.55 11.48 4.33
CA CYS A 79 -5.36 10.67 4.13
C CYS A 79 -4.20 11.14 5.00
N LEU A 80 -3.30 10.19 5.33
CA LEU A 80 -2.00 10.51 5.89
C LEU A 80 -1.05 10.96 4.78
N PRO A 81 -0.24 12.01 4.99
CA PRO A 81 0.72 12.47 3.98
C PRO A 81 1.88 11.49 3.81
N ARG A 82 2.18 10.69 4.84
CA ARG A 82 3.21 9.65 4.83
C ARG A 82 2.96 8.62 5.92
N ALA A 83 3.41 7.38 5.71
CA ALA A 83 3.46 6.34 6.74
C ALA A 83 4.68 5.42 6.54
N PRO A 84 5.34 4.95 7.63
CA PRO A 84 6.34 3.89 7.52
C PRO A 84 5.68 2.60 7.03
N LEU A 85 6.31 1.91 6.08
CA LEU A 85 5.78 0.71 5.45
C LEU A 85 6.28 -0.54 6.14
N LEU A 86 5.37 -1.23 6.84
CA LEU A 86 5.69 -2.43 7.63
C LEU A 86 5.30 -3.72 6.91
N LEU A 87 4.23 -3.69 6.12
CA LEU A 87 3.65 -4.87 5.50
C LEU A 87 3.40 -4.65 4.01
N VAL A 88 3.71 -5.67 3.21
CA VAL A 88 3.30 -5.78 1.82
C VAL A 88 2.39 -6.99 1.70
N ALA A 89 1.17 -6.78 1.20
CA ALA A 89 0.19 -7.82 0.93
C ALA A 89 -0.02 -7.94 -0.58
N ASP A 90 0.31 -9.11 -1.13
CA ASP A 90 0.10 -9.42 -2.53
C ASP A 90 -1.28 -10.06 -2.71
N LEU A 91 -2.19 -9.37 -3.41
CA LEU A 91 -3.49 -9.89 -3.81
C LEU A 91 -3.28 -10.77 -5.04
N VAL A 92 -3.47 -12.08 -4.83
CA VAL A 92 -3.32 -13.12 -5.84
C VAL A 92 -4.63 -13.91 -5.98
N PRO A 93 -4.83 -14.61 -7.11
CA PRO A 93 -5.92 -15.57 -7.26
C PRO A 93 -5.97 -16.62 -6.13
N PRO A 94 -7.16 -17.13 -5.75
CA PRO A 94 -7.31 -18.04 -4.61
C PRO A 94 -6.46 -19.32 -4.69
N ASP A 95 -6.24 -19.85 -5.88
CA ASP A 95 -5.42 -21.04 -6.15
C ASP A 95 -3.91 -20.79 -5.95
N GLN A 96 -3.48 -19.53 -5.88
CA GLN A 96 -2.09 -19.11 -5.63
C GLN A 96 -1.84 -18.72 -4.17
N VAL A 97 -2.88 -18.71 -3.32
CA VAL A 97 -2.72 -18.41 -1.89
C VAL A 97 -2.06 -19.61 -1.21
N GLU A 98 -0.81 -19.43 -0.79
CA GLU A 98 -0.09 -20.43 -0.01
C GLU A 98 -0.78 -20.68 1.34
N ARG A 99 -1.07 -21.94 1.66
CA ARG A 99 -1.54 -22.32 2.99
C ARG A 99 -0.36 -22.36 3.95
N LEU A 100 -0.44 -21.61 5.05
CA LEU A 100 0.61 -21.48 6.06
C LEU A 100 1.96 -21.04 5.44
N PRO A 101 2.03 -19.81 4.89
CA PRO A 101 3.25 -19.32 4.29
C PRO A 101 4.37 -19.29 5.32
N ARG A 102 5.58 -19.69 4.89
CA ARG A 102 6.77 -19.51 5.72
C ARG A 102 6.99 -18.01 5.97
N PRO A 103 7.38 -17.60 7.19
CA PRO A 103 7.76 -16.22 7.44
C PRO A 103 8.82 -15.78 6.44
N ALA A 104 8.51 -14.75 5.66
CA ALA A 104 9.40 -14.18 4.67
C ALA A 104 9.57 -12.69 4.94
N ARG A 105 10.83 -12.24 4.96
CA ARG A 105 11.16 -10.81 4.89
C ARG A 105 11.61 -10.52 3.47
N ARG A 106 10.93 -9.60 2.80
CA ARG A 106 11.36 -9.10 1.49
C ARG A 106 12.03 -7.75 1.71
N ALA A 107 13.31 -7.66 1.38
CA ALA A 107 13.91 -6.37 1.09
C ALA A 107 13.27 -5.87 -0.21
N HIS A 108 12.69 -4.67 -0.19
CA HIS A 108 12.36 -3.97 -1.42
C HIS A 108 13.66 -3.47 -2.05
N PRO A 109 13.80 -3.32 -3.38
CA PRO A 109 14.99 -2.70 -3.98
C PRO A 109 15.28 -1.30 -3.40
N ALA A 110 14.23 -0.62 -2.93
CA ALA A 110 14.29 0.65 -2.22
C ALA A 110 14.91 0.55 -0.81
N THR A 111 14.96 -0.63 -0.19
CA THR A 111 15.41 -0.86 1.20
C THR A 111 16.66 -1.73 1.27
N ARG A 112 17.43 -1.86 0.18
CA ARG A 112 18.72 -2.56 0.20
C ARG A 112 19.74 -1.71 0.98
N ILE A 113 19.69 -1.80 2.30
CA ILE A 113 20.85 -1.58 3.15
C ILE A 113 21.43 -2.98 3.34
N ASP A 114 22.53 -3.27 2.64
CA ASP A 114 23.33 -4.45 2.93
C ASP A 114 23.90 -4.31 4.36
N PRO A 115 23.80 -5.33 5.24
CA PRO A 115 24.65 -5.36 6.42
C PRO A 115 26.12 -5.62 6.01
N PRO A 116 27.11 -5.23 6.85
CA PRO A 116 28.53 -5.30 6.49
C PRO A 116 29.03 -6.70 6.14
#